data_AF-A0A8T0TYF4-F1
#
_entry.id   AF-A0A8T0TYF4-F1
#
_cell.length_a   1.000
_cell.length_b   1.000
_cell.length_c   1.000
_cell.angle_alpha   90.00
_cell.angle_beta   90.00
_cell.angle_gamma   90.00
#
_symmetry.space_group_name_H-M   'P 1'
#
loop_
_entity.id
_entity.type
_entity.pdbx_description
1 polymer ?
#
loop_
_entity_poly.entity_id
_entity_poly.type
_entity_poly.pdbx_seq_one_letter_code
_entity_poly.pdbx_strand_id
1 'polypeptide(L)'
;MIDRGGSVESHRLFLARRTALEMLRDRGYSVPEDELARTLPEFRAWWADKPELERLAFTTTLASDPSNKITELLVNITKHVLKPKHEVLTPEEKAKLLKEYNVVDSQLPRMLETDAIARYHGLGKGTVVKVTYDSELTGNHVTYRCIF
;
A
#
# COMPACT_ATOMS: atom_id res chain seq x y z
N MET A 1 -19.58 24.27 -14.06
CA MET A 1 -19.82 25.11 -12.87
C MET A 1 -18.97 24.57 -11.73
N ILE A 2 -17.89 25.27 -11.37
CA ILE A 2 -17.03 24.90 -10.23
C ILE A 2 -17.63 25.57 -9.00
N ASP A 3 -18.05 24.75 -8.05
CA ASP A 3 -18.62 25.14 -6.77
C ASP A 3 -17.66 26.04 -5.97
N ARG A 4 -18.12 27.22 -5.56
CA ARG A 4 -17.31 28.32 -4.98
C ARG A 4 -16.99 28.16 -3.49
N GLY A 5 -17.35 27.02 -2.89
CA GLY A 5 -17.30 26.85 -1.43
C GLY A 5 -16.12 26.06 -0.85
N GLY A 6 -15.39 25.25 -1.64
CA GLY A 6 -14.39 24.35 -1.05
C GLY A 6 -13.13 24.10 -1.89
N SER A 7 -12.09 23.58 -1.25
CA SER A 7 -10.77 23.37 -1.86
C SER A 7 -10.84 22.44 -3.08
N VAL A 8 -10.14 22.78 -4.17
CA VAL A 8 -9.98 21.92 -5.37
C VAL A 8 -9.47 20.52 -4.98
N GLU A 9 -8.66 20.44 -3.93
CA GLU A 9 -8.12 19.20 -3.42
C GLU A 9 -9.19 18.30 -2.79
N SER A 10 -10.15 18.86 -2.05
CA SER A 10 -11.28 18.10 -1.49
C SER A 10 -12.12 17.43 -2.58
N HIS A 11 -12.28 18.11 -3.72
CA HIS A 11 -13.03 17.58 -4.85
C HIS A 11 -12.28 16.46 -5.56
N ARG A 12 -10.95 16.60 -5.74
CA ARG A 12 -10.10 15.54 -6.29
C ARG A 12 -10.10 14.29 -5.41
N LEU A 13 -9.97 14.47 -4.09
CA LEU A 13 -9.99 13.37 -3.13
C LEU A 13 -11.35 12.68 -3.05
N PHE A 14 -12.45 13.44 -3.15
CA PHE A 14 -13.79 12.89 -3.24
C PHE A 14 -13.95 11.98 -4.48
N LEU A 15 -13.54 12.46 -5.65
CA LEU A 15 -13.62 11.68 -6.89
C LEU A 15 -12.71 10.44 -6.83
N ALA A 16 -11.48 10.59 -6.37
CA ALA A 16 -10.53 9.48 -6.23
C ALA A 16 -11.05 8.39 -5.27
N ARG A 17 -11.60 8.79 -4.11
CA ARG A 17 -12.20 7.86 -3.15
C ARG A 17 -13.42 7.16 -3.73
N ARG A 18 -14.28 7.87 -4.48
CA ARG A 18 -15.46 7.27 -5.10
C ARG A 18 -15.08 6.24 -6.16
N THR A 19 -14.13 6.56 -7.05
CA THR A 19 -13.61 5.61 -8.04
C THR A 19 -13.03 4.37 -7.37
N ALA A 20 -12.28 4.53 -6.27
CA ALA A 20 -11.69 3.40 -5.58
C ALA A 20 -12.75 2.48 -4.94
N LEU A 21 -13.77 3.07 -4.30
CA LEU A 21 -14.94 2.33 -3.77
C LEU A 21 -15.72 1.59 -4.88
N GLU A 22 -15.93 2.24 -6.03
CA GLU A 22 -16.57 1.61 -7.20
C GLU A 22 -15.74 0.41 -7.70
N MET A 23 -14.42 0.57 -7.82
CA MET A 23 -13.51 -0.51 -8.23
C MET A 23 -13.53 -1.70 -7.27
N LEU A 24 -13.62 -1.46 -5.96
CA LEU A 24 -13.67 -2.53 -4.97
C LEU A 24 -15.00 -3.29 -5.02
N ARG A 25 -16.12 -2.58 -5.19
CA ARG A 25 -17.42 -3.24 -5.41
C ARG A 25 -17.36 -4.14 -6.64
N ASP A 26 -16.83 -3.63 -7.75
CA ASP A 26 -16.73 -4.39 -9.00
C ASP A 26 -15.78 -5.61 -8.87
N ARG A 27 -14.81 -5.54 -7.94
CA ARG A 27 -13.93 -6.67 -7.56
C ARG A 27 -14.57 -7.63 -6.54
N GLY A 28 -15.82 -7.41 -6.14
CA GLY A 28 -16.56 -8.28 -5.22
C GLY A 28 -16.32 -8.00 -3.73
N TYR A 29 -15.82 -6.82 -3.37
CA TYR A 29 -15.73 -6.41 -1.96
C TYR A 29 -17.07 -5.85 -1.47
N SER A 30 -17.35 -6.05 -0.18
CA SER A 30 -18.56 -5.57 0.49
C SER A 30 -18.44 -4.07 0.78
N VAL A 31 -18.79 -3.25 -0.20
CA VAL A 31 -18.83 -1.78 -0.08
C VAL A 31 -20.26 -1.33 0.24
N PRO A 32 -20.49 -0.63 1.37
CA PRO A 32 -21.82 -0.12 1.71
C PRO A 32 -22.35 0.91 0.70
N GLU A 33 -23.65 0.88 0.39
CA GLU A 33 -24.25 1.82 -0.58
C GLU A 33 -24.25 3.27 -0.08
N ASP A 34 -24.32 3.49 1.24
CA ASP A 34 -24.22 4.80 1.87
C ASP A 34 -22.84 5.45 1.69
N GLU A 35 -21.78 4.65 1.51
CA GLU A 35 -20.44 5.15 1.18
C GLU A 35 -20.34 5.59 -0.28
N LEU A 36 -21.03 4.91 -1.20
CA LEU A 36 -21.06 5.22 -2.64
C LEU A 36 -21.99 6.40 -2.97
N ALA A 37 -23.11 6.51 -2.25
CA ALA A 37 -24.11 7.56 -2.45
C ALA A 37 -23.71 8.91 -1.83
N ARG A 38 -22.63 8.96 -1.04
CA ARG A 38 -22.21 10.17 -0.33
C ARG A 38 -21.92 11.32 -1.30
N THR A 39 -22.48 12.49 -0.98
CA THR A 39 -22.34 13.70 -1.80
C THR A 39 -21.08 14.49 -1.43
N LEU A 40 -20.63 15.39 -2.33
CA LEU A 40 -19.47 16.26 -2.06
C LEU A 40 -19.65 17.19 -0.84
N PRO A 41 -20.83 17.81 -0.62
CA PRO A 41 -21.07 18.60 0.60
C PRO A 41 -20.99 17.75 1.87
N GLU A 42 -21.54 16.54 1.88
CA GLU A 42 -21.44 15.61 3.01
C GLU A 42 -20.00 15.16 3.25
N PHE A 43 -19.24 14.92 2.17
CA PHE A 43 -17.82 14.61 2.26
C PHE A 43 -17.02 15.75 2.92
N ARG A 44 -17.28 17.00 2.54
CA ARG A 44 -16.65 18.17 3.18
C ARG A 44 -17.11 18.37 4.62
N ALA A 45 -18.36 18.04 4.96
CA ALA A 45 -18.84 18.12 6.34
C ALA A 45 -18.14 17.11 7.26
N TRP A 46 -17.92 15.89 6.77
CA TRP A 46 -17.27 14.81 7.53
C TRP A 46 -15.74 14.94 7.61
N TRP A 47 -15.11 15.37 6.53
CA TRP A 47 -13.64 15.40 6.40
C TRP A 47 -13.02 16.81 6.31
N ALA A 48 -13.82 17.86 6.46
CA ALA A 48 -13.42 19.27 6.30
C ALA A 48 -12.94 19.63 4.88
N ASP A 49 -12.79 20.94 4.61
CA ASP A 49 -12.31 21.45 3.30
C ASP A 49 -10.86 21.06 2.97
N LYS A 50 -10.07 20.72 3.99
CA LYS A 50 -8.73 20.16 3.87
C LYS A 50 -8.67 18.84 4.65
N PRO A 51 -9.05 17.73 4.01
CA PRO A 51 -9.08 16.44 4.68
C PRO A 51 -7.68 15.92 4.96
N GLU A 52 -7.46 15.40 6.17
CA GLU A 52 -6.28 14.60 6.47
C GLU A 52 -6.41 13.25 5.78
N LEU A 53 -5.41 12.90 4.95
CA LEU A 53 -5.42 11.69 4.11
C LEU A 53 -5.65 10.40 4.89
N GLU A 54 -5.20 10.35 6.15
CA GLU A 54 -5.36 9.19 7.04
C GLU A 54 -6.83 8.95 7.41
N ARG A 55 -7.64 9.99 7.52
CA ARG A 55 -9.06 9.87 7.88
C ARG A 55 -9.92 9.37 6.73
N LEU A 56 -9.43 9.43 5.50
CA LEU A 56 -10.15 8.95 4.31
C LEU A 56 -10.09 7.42 4.17
N ALA A 57 -9.20 6.76 4.93
CA ALA A 57 -8.98 5.33 4.89
C ALA A 57 -10.27 4.57 5.20
N PHE A 58 -10.55 3.55 4.40
CA PHE A 58 -11.68 2.67 4.63
C PHE A 58 -11.21 1.21 4.53
N THR A 59 -11.83 0.35 5.33
CA THR A 59 -11.59 -1.08 5.31
C THR A 59 -12.82 -1.76 4.79
N THR A 60 -12.66 -2.63 3.80
CA THR A 60 -13.72 -3.51 3.31
C THR A 60 -13.22 -4.95 3.26
N THR A 61 -14.14 -5.90 3.34
CA THR A 61 -13.88 -7.33 3.25
C THR A 61 -14.41 -7.88 1.94
N LEU A 62 -13.74 -8.88 1.38
CA LEU A 62 -14.25 -9.58 0.21
C LEU A 62 -15.60 -10.25 0.55
N ALA A 63 -16.59 -10.12 -0.32
CA ALA A 63 -17.93 -10.66 -0.06
C ALA A 63 -17.94 -12.20 0.01
N SER A 64 -17.04 -12.86 -0.74
CA SER A 64 -16.90 -14.32 -0.75
C SER A 64 -16.01 -14.86 0.37
N ASP A 65 -15.10 -14.07 0.91
CA ASP A 65 -14.20 -14.46 2.00
C ASP A 65 -14.00 -13.29 2.99
N PRO A 66 -14.70 -13.30 4.13
CA PRO A 66 -14.58 -12.27 5.16
C PRO A 66 -13.18 -12.16 5.79
N SER A 67 -12.32 -13.18 5.62
CA SER A 67 -10.92 -13.14 6.08
C SER A 67 -10.06 -12.27 5.19
N ASN A 68 -10.43 -12.08 3.93
CA ASN A 68 -9.71 -11.24 2.99
C ASN A 68 -10.17 -9.78 3.13
N LYS A 69 -9.40 -8.99 3.88
CA LYS A 69 -9.67 -7.57 4.13
C LYS A 69 -8.74 -6.68 3.31
N ILE A 70 -9.31 -5.75 2.57
CA ILE A 70 -8.59 -4.62 1.99
C ILE A 70 -8.81 -3.40 2.89
N THR A 71 -7.71 -2.86 3.40
CA THR A 71 -7.64 -1.53 4.00
C THR A 71 -7.07 -0.64 2.91
N GLU A 72 -7.87 0.23 2.29
CA GLU A 72 -7.36 0.99 1.15
C GLU A 72 -6.36 2.08 1.57
N LEU A 73 -5.23 2.01 0.88
CA LEU A 73 -3.97 2.72 1.07
C LEU A 73 -4.07 4.16 0.54
N LEU A 74 -4.68 5.08 1.29
CA LEU A 74 -4.59 6.51 0.99
C LEU A 74 -3.22 7.10 1.32
N VAL A 75 -2.47 6.42 2.18
CA VAL A 75 -1.07 6.71 2.45
C VAL A 75 -0.25 5.69 1.69
N ASN A 76 0.54 6.19 0.74
CA ASN A 76 1.52 5.36 0.07
C ASN A 76 2.59 4.95 1.09
N ILE A 77 2.47 3.73 1.62
CA ILE A 77 3.43 3.15 2.57
C ILE A 77 4.86 3.18 2.03
N THR A 78 5.04 3.23 0.69
CA THR A 78 6.35 3.32 0.07
C THR A 78 7.04 4.68 0.24
N LYS A 79 6.29 5.73 0.56
CA LYS A 79 6.76 7.11 0.71
C LYS A 79 6.87 7.57 2.17
N HIS A 80 6.64 6.67 3.13
CA HIS A 80 6.78 7.00 4.55
C HIS A 80 8.24 7.38 4.88
N VAL A 81 8.43 8.44 5.68
CA VAL A 81 9.76 8.99 6.00
C VAL A 81 10.70 7.97 6.66
N LEU A 82 10.16 7.07 7.48
CA LEU A 82 10.95 6.03 8.17
C LEU A 82 11.11 4.73 7.36
N LYS A 83 10.62 4.68 6.11
CA LYS A 83 10.70 3.46 5.32
C LYS A 83 12.05 3.38 4.57
N PRO A 84 12.72 2.21 4.58
CA PRO A 84 13.86 1.96 3.71
C PRO A 84 13.45 1.78 2.23
N LYS A 85 14.40 1.92 1.32
CA LYS A 85 14.18 1.65 -0.11
C LYS A 85 14.13 0.14 -0.33
N HIS A 86 13.14 -0.33 -1.08
CA HIS A 86 12.93 -1.74 -1.37
C HIS A 86 13.01 -1.94 -2.89
N GLU A 87 13.85 -2.86 -3.33
CA GLU A 87 14.07 -3.23 -4.73
C GLU A 87 13.87 -4.73 -4.87
N VAL A 88 12.98 -5.15 -5.77
CA VAL A 88 12.73 -6.58 -6.05
C VAL A 88 13.83 -7.07 -6.98
N LEU A 89 14.50 -8.16 -6.61
CA LEU A 89 15.56 -8.76 -7.42
C LEU A 89 14.97 -9.64 -8.51
N THR A 90 15.56 -9.57 -9.70
CA THR A 90 15.29 -10.52 -10.79
C THR A 90 15.87 -11.90 -10.45
N PRO A 91 15.39 -12.98 -11.10
CA PRO A 91 15.94 -14.32 -10.90
C PRO A 91 17.45 -14.41 -11.18
N GLU A 92 17.94 -13.65 -12.15
CA GLU A 92 19.36 -13.58 -12.51
C GLU A 92 20.20 -12.91 -11.42
N GLU A 93 19.73 -11.76 -10.92
CA GLU A 93 20.40 -11.05 -9.82
C GLU A 93 20.35 -11.86 -8.52
N LYS A 94 19.24 -12.55 -8.25
CA LYS A 94 19.12 -13.49 -7.13
C LYS A 94 20.16 -14.59 -7.25
N ALA A 95 20.28 -15.24 -8.41
CA ALA A 95 21.27 -16.30 -8.62
C ALA A 95 22.71 -15.79 -8.44
N LYS A 96 22.99 -14.57 -8.93
CA LYS A 96 24.29 -13.92 -8.74
C LYS A 96 24.58 -13.65 -7.26
N LEU A 97 23.61 -13.12 -6.52
CA LEU A 97 23.70 -12.84 -5.08
C LEU A 97 24.01 -14.12 -4.28
N LEU A 98 23.23 -15.18 -4.50
CA LEU A 98 23.41 -16.45 -3.80
C LEU A 98 24.81 -17.04 -4.07
N LYS A 99 25.32 -16.89 -5.29
CA LYS A 99 26.66 -17.32 -5.67
C LYS A 99 27.76 -16.46 -5.05
N GLU A 100 27.59 -15.14 -5.03
CA GLU A 100 28.56 -14.18 -4.48
C GLU A 100 28.77 -14.37 -2.99
N TYR A 101 27.68 -14.55 -2.24
CA TYR A 101 27.74 -14.76 -0.79
C TYR A 101 27.83 -16.24 -0.39
N ASN A 102 27.75 -17.17 -1.36
CA ASN A 102 27.73 -18.61 -1.13
C ASN A 102 26.67 -19.04 -0.09
N VAL A 103 25.44 -18.56 -0.27
CA VAL A 103 24.30 -18.79 0.63
C VAL A 103 23.13 -19.43 -0.09
N VAL A 104 22.24 -20.07 0.67
CA VAL A 104 20.98 -20.67 0.21
C VAL A 104 19.80 -19.77 0.61
N ASP A 105 18.70 -19.80 -0.15
CA ASP A 105 17.48 -19.02 0.12
C ASP A 105 16.98 -19.10 1.58
N SER A 106 17.12 -20.26 2.22
CA SER A 106 16.72 -20.49 3.62
C SER A 106 17.59 -19.78 4.65
N GLN A 107 18.81 -19.38 4.27
CA GLN A 107 19.75 -18.67 5.13
C GLN A 107 19.56 -17.15 5.07
N LEU A 108 18.80 -16.66 4.08
CA LEU A 108 18.47 -15.24 4.01
C LEU A 108 17.46 -14.87 5.11
N PRO A 109 17.59 -13.66 5.70
CA PRO A 109 16.58 -13.13 6.60
C PRO A 109 15.18 -13.19 5.99
N ARG A 110 14.19 -13.61 6.78
CA ARG A 110 12.83 -13.88 6.27
C ARG A 110 11.95 -12.63 6.31
N MET A 111 11.07 -12.50 5.33
CA MET A 111 9.97 -11.54 5.27
C MET A 111 8.66 -12.31 5.09
N LEU A 112 7.60 -11.90 5.77
CA LEU A 112 6.30 -12.56 5.68
C LEU A 112 5.61 -12.18 4.36
N GLU A 113 4.90 -13.13 3.75
CA GLU A 113 3.98 -12.85 2.63
C GLU A 113 2.90 -11.81 3.00
N THR A 114 2.49 -11.78 4.28
CA THR A 114 1.51 -10.81 4.80
C THR A 114 2.09 -9.42 5.07
N ASP A 115 3.40 -9.23 4.93
CA ASP A 115 4.04 -7.92 5.12
C ASP A 115 3.42 -6.87 4.21
N ALA A 116 3.31 -5.63 4.69
CA ALA A 116 2.67 -4.56 3.92
C ALA A 116 3.40 -4.29 2.59
N ILE A 117 4.74 -4.39 2.56
CA ILE A 117 5.53 -4.21 1.33
C ILE A 117 5.38 -5.40 0.39
N ALA A 118 5.39 -6.62 0.93
CA ALA A 118 5.16 -7.83 0.14
C ALA A 118 3.77 -7.81 -0.52
N ARG A 119 2.72 -7.45 0.24
CA ARG A 119 1.35 -7.28 -0.28
C ARG A 119 1.25 -6.14 -1.29
N TYR A 120 1.88 -4.99 -1.03
CA TYR A 120 1.84 -3.84 -1.92
C TYR A 120 2.44 -4.14 -3.30
N HIS A 121 3.52 -4.92 -3.35
CA HIS A 121 4.17 -5.33 -4.60
C HIS A 121 3.67 -6.68 -5.15
N GLY A 122 2.73 -7.35 -4.46
CA GLY A 122 2.20 -8.65 -4.88
C GLY A 122 3.25 -9.76 -4.93
N LEU A 123 4.20 -9.76 -4.00
CA LEU A 123 5.35 -10.67 -4.02
C LEU A 123 4.99 -12.03 -3.43
N GLY A 124 5.37 -13.09 -4.15
CA GLY A 124 5.17 -14.47 -3.72
C GLY A 124 6.36 -15.06 -2.96
N LYS A 125 6.18 -16.29 -2.46
CA LYS A 125 7.21 -17.05 -1.74
C LYS A 125 8.44 -17.28 -2.61
N GLY A 126 9.63 -17.17 -2.02
CA GLY A 126 10.92 -17.37 -2.70
C GLY A 126 11.43 -16.15 -3.46
N THR A 127 10.66 -15.05 -3.51
CA THR A 127 11.16 -13.77 -4.02
C THR A 127 12.10 -13.11 -3.00
N VAL A 128 13.20 -12.54 -3.48
CA VAL A 128 14.17 -11.82 -2.66
C VAL A 128 14.04 -10.33 -2.91
N VAL A 129 13.98 -9.56 -1.82
CA VAL A 129 13.89 -8.10 -1.83
C VAL A 129 15.16 -7.54 -1.22
N LYS A 130 15.82 -6.65 -1.95
CA LYS A 130 16.91 -5.83 -1.45
C LYS A 130 16.33 -4.63 -0.69
N VAL A 131 16.78 -4.45 0.54
CA VAL A 131 16.34 -3.38 1.43
C VAL A 131 17.53 -2.50 1.77
N THR A 132 17.47 -1.24 1.37
CA THR A 132 18.51 -0.24 1.61
C THR A 132 18.01 0.73 2.67
N TYR A 133 18.71 0.75 3.81
CA TYR A 133 18.52 1.71 4.88
C TYR A 133 19.46 2.88 4.66
N ASP A 134 18.90 4.08 4.68
CA ASP A 134 19.61 5.34 4.56
C ASP A 134 19.14 6.18 5.75
N SER A 135 19.94 6.20 6.81
CA SER A 135 19.66 7.00 8.01
C SER A 135 20.96 7.57 8.56
N GLU A 136 20.89 8.74 9.19
CA GLU A 136 22.06 9.39 9.81
C GLU A 136 22.69 8.51 10.90
N LEU A 137 21.89 7.69 11.60
CA LEU A 137 22.36 6.85 12.69
C LEU A 137 22.96 5.52 12.20
N THR A 138 22.38 4.92 11.17
CA THR A 138 22.76 3.57 10.70
C THR A 138 23.72 3.61 9.52
N GLY A 139 23.89 4.78 8.87
CA GLY A 139 24.59 4.91 7.61
C GLY A 139 23.90 4.16 6.46
N ASN A 140 24.62 3.98 5.36
CA ASN A 140 24.15 3.21 4.22
C ASN A 140 24.32 1.72 4.50
N HIS A 141 23.23 1.04 4.83
CA HIS A 141 23.21 -0.40 5.07
C HIS A 141 22.26 -1.11 4.10
N VAL A 142 22.76 -2.15 3.42
CA VAL A 142 21.98 -2.96 2.48
C VAL A 142 21.81 -4.36 3.07
N THR A 143 20.58 -4.86 3.06
CA THR A 143 20.25 -6.24 3.42
C THR A 143 19.35 -6.87 2.37
N TYR A 144 19.29 -8.20 2.37
CA TYR A 144 18.48 -8.99 1.43
C TYR A 144 17.53 -9.86 2.23
N ARG A 145 16.24 -9.80 1.93
CA ARG A 145 15.21 -10.57 2.63
C ARG A 145 14.46 -11.47 1.66
N CYS A 146 14.24 -12.72 2.05
CA CYS A 146 13.49 -13.71 1.27
C CYS A 146 12.06 -13.85 1.82
N ILE A 147 11.07 -13.89 0.93
CA ILE A 147 9.67 -14.02 1.31
C ILE A 147 9.32 -15.49 1.53
N PHE A 148 8.65 -15.77 2.66
CA PHE A 148 8.24 -17.11 3.09
C PHE A 148 6.74 -17.19 3.39
#